data_AF-N9MXD5-F1
#
_entry.id   AF-N9MXD5-F1
#
_cell.length_a   1.000
_cell.length_b   1.000
_cell.length_c   1.000
_cell.angle_alpha   90.00
_cell.angle_beta   90.00
_cell.angle_gamma   90.00
#
_symmetry.space_group_name_H-M   'P 1'
#
loop_
_entity.id
_entity.type
_entity.pdbx_description
1 polymer ?
#
loop_
_entity_poly.entity_id
_entity_poly.type
_entity_poly.pdbx_seq_one_letter_code
_entity_poly.pdbx_strand_id
1 'polypeptide(L)'
;MNNLQELEKLNSLSFKLLIFLPLINFLGSLLLAKAGFSFQVIYIFYLACVILQIIIFIKDRKFLKEKHAFCPAWEWFILFPVYVYKRQRNNFLNLNYFYISLILFICNAVITTYLKNL
;
A
#
# COMPACT_ATOMS: atom_id res chain seq x y z
N MET A 1 30.34 -4.65 -2.06
CA MET A 1 29.26 -4.42 -3.04
C MET A 1 28.08 -5.40 -2.95
N ASN A 2 28.17 -6.54 -2.25
CA ASN A 2 27.07 -7.54 -2.19
C ASN A 2 25.90 -7.22 -1.23
N ASN A 3 26.13 -6.49 -0.13
CA ASN A 3 25.08 -6.34 0.89
C ASN A 3 23.89 -5.47 0.44
N LEU A 4 24.12 -4.45 -0.39
CA LEU A 4 23.04 -3.57 -0.87
C LEU A 4 22.07 -4.31 -1.80
N GLN A 5 22.59 -5.15 -2.70
CA GLN A 5 21.76 -5.94 -3.62
C GLN A 5 20.95 -7.01 -2.87
N GLU A 6 21.52 -7.62 -1.82
CA GLU A 6 20.79 -8.54 -0.94
C GLU A 6 19.64 -7.83 -0.19
N LEU A 7 19.88 -6.62 0.31
CA LEU A 7 18.83 -5.83 0.96
C LEU A 7 17.74 -5.42 -0.03
N GLU A 8 18.08 -5.06 -1.27
CA GLU A 8 17.09 -4.72 -2.30
C GLU A 8 16.13 -5.87 -2.63
N LYS A 9 16.54 -7.14 -2.44
CA LYS A 9 15.63 -8.29 -2.59
C LYS A 9 14.47 -8.26 -1.59
N LEU A 10 14.60 -7.50 -0.50
CA LEU A 10 13.49 -7.25 0.42
C LEU A 10 12.40 -6.40 -0.23
N ASN A 11 12.67 -5.62 -1.28
CA ASN A 11 11.64 -4.94 -2.07
C ASN A 11 10.99 -5.91 -3.07
N SER A 12 10.36 -6.96 -2.52
CA SER A 12 9.70 -8.02 -3.26
C SER A 12 8.54 -7.49 -4.11
N LEU A 13 8.08 -8.33 -5.06
CA LEU A 13 6.90 -8.01 -5.87
C LEU A 13 5.66 -7.75 -5.01
N SER A 14 5.44 -8.54 -3.95
CA SER A 14 4.32 -8.35 -3.03
C SER A 14 4.40 -6.98 -2.35
N PHE A 15 5.58 -6.58 -1.89
CA PHE A 15 5.78 -5.25 -1.30
C PHE A 15 5.48 -4.14 -2.31
N LYS A 16 6.01 -4.22 -3.53
CA LYS A 16 5.75 -3.20 -4.57
C LYS A 16 4.26 -3.11 -4.90
N LEU A 17 3.59 -4.25 -5.11
CA LEU A 17 2.15 -4.28 -5.36
C LEU A 17 1.37 -3.66 -4.20
N LEU A 18 1.77 -3.93 -2.97
CA LEU A 18 1.14 -3.37 -1.77
C LEU A 18 1.23 -1.83 -1.72
N ILE A 19 2.35 -1.27 -2.16
CA ILE A 19 2.57 0.19 -2.23
C ILE A 19 1.75 0.83 -3.34
N PHE A 20 1.62 0.18 -4.51
CA PHE A 20 0.95 0.75 -5.68
C PHE A 20 -0.55 0.43 -5.77
N LEU A 21 -1.08 -0.50 -4.98
CA LEU A 21 -2.52 -0.79 -4.97
C LEU A 21 -3.40 0.43 -4.62
N PRO A 22 -3.01 1.29 -3.66
CA PRO A 22 -3.72 2.57 -3.43
C PRO A 22 -3.77 3.48 -4.67
N LEU A 23 -2.80 3.42 -5.58
CA LEU A 23 -2.86 4.18 -6.84
C LEU A 23 -3.95 3.63 -7.76
N ILE A 24 -4.07 2.31 -7.85
CA ILE A 24 -5.14 1.64 -8.62
C ILE A 24 -6.51 2.03 -8.05
N ASN A 25 -6.64 2.04 -6.73
CA ASN A 25 -7.86 2.44 -6.06
C ASN A 25 -8.23 3.91 -6.37
N PHE A 26 -7.25 4.82 -6.30
CA PHE A 26 -7.44 6.24 -6.61
C PHE A 26 -7.88 6.47 -8.07
N LEU A 27 -7.13 5.92 -9.03
CA LEU A 27 -7.43 6.08 -10.45
C LEU A 27 -8.74 5.39 -10.83
N GLY A 28 -8.97 4.17 -10.34
CA GLY A 28 -10.21 3.42 -10.61
C GLY A 28 -11.43 4.16 -10.08
N SER A 29 -11.36 4.71 -8.87
CA SER A 29 -12.46 5.48 -8.29
C SER A 29 -12.76 6.76 -9.09
N LEU A 30 -11.74 7.48 -9.55
CA LEU A 30 -11.88 8.65 -10.43
C LEU A 30 -12.53 8.29 -11.78
N LEU A 31 -12.09 7.20 -12.40
CA LEU A 31 -12.62 6.75 -13.69
C LEU A 31 -14.09 6.32 -13.57
N LEU A 32 -14.43 5.59 -12.50
CA LEU A 32 -15.81 5.18 -12.23
C LEU A 32 -16.72 6.40 -11.98
N ALA A 33 -16.25 7.38 -11.19
CA ALA A 33 -16.99 8.62 -10.96
C ALA A 33 -17.19 9.40 -12.27
N LYS A 34 -16.13 9.53 -13.08
CA LYS A 34 -16.21 10.20 -14.40
C LYS A 34 -17.17 9.48 -15.36
N ALA A 35 -17.28 8.16 -15.27
CA ALA A 35 -18.22 7.37 -16.05
C ALA A 35 -19.66 7.40 -15.51
N GLY A 36 -19.93 8.14 -14.43
CA GLY A 36 -21.28 8.32 -13.88
C GLY A 36 -21.77 7.15 -13.02
N PHE A 37 -20.87 6.26 -12.55
CA PHE A 37 -21.25 5.21 -11.61
C PHE A 37 -21.65 5.80 -10.26
N SER A 38 -22.63 5.18 -9.61
CA SER A 38 -23.08 5.62 -8.29
C SER A 38 -22.01 5.39 -7.21
N PHE A 39 -22.12 6.14 -6.12
CA PHE A 39 -21.23 6.03 -4.97
C PHE A 39 -21.14 4.58 -4.44
N GLN A 40 -22.25 3.83 -4.43
CA GLN A 40 -22.26 2.44 -3.95
C GLN A 40 -21.34 1.53 -4.77
N VAL A 41 -21.32 1.69 -6.10
CA VAL A 41 -20.45 0.90 -6.99
C VAL A 41 -18.98 1.25 -6.75
N ILE A 42 -18.68 2.54 -6.63
CA ILE A 42 -17.32 3.03 -6.35
C ILE A 42 -16.84 2.53 -4.97
N TYR A 43 -17.73 2.50 -3.99
CA TYR A 43 -17.44 2.00 -2.65
C TYR A 43 -17.19 0.48 -2.63
N ILE A 44 -17.94 -0.30 -3.40
CA ILE A 44 -17.68 -1.75 -3.57
C ILE A 44 -16.30 -1.98 -4.19
N PHE A 45 -15.94 -1.22 -5.22
CA PHE A 45 -14.61 -1.26 -5.83
C PHE A 45 -13.51 -0.94 -4.81
N TYR A 46 -13.69 0.13 -4.03
CA TYR A 46 -12.80 0.50 -2.94
C TYR A 46 -12.60 -0.65 -1.94
N LEU A 47 -13.69 -1.28 -1.47
CA LEU A 47 -13.62 -2.41 -0.53
C LEU A 47 -12.88 -3.61 -1.14
N ALA A 48 -13.12 -3.91 -2.41
CA ALA A 48 -12.40 -4.99 -3.10
C ALA A 48 -10.88 -4.71 -3.14
N CYS A 49 -10.48 -3.46 -3.41
CA CYS A 49 -9.08 -3.06 -3.33
C CYS A 49 -8.50 -3.20 -1.91
N VAL A 50 -9.25 -2.82 -0.87
CA VAL A 50 -8.80 -2.98 0.53
C VAL A 50 -8.60 -4.46 0.89
N ILE A 51 -9.53 -5.33 0.53
CA ILE A 51 -9.40 -6.79 0.77
C ILE A 51 -8.16 -7.33 0.07
N LEU A 52 -7.95 -6.96 -1.20
CA LEU A 52 -6.75 -7.36 -1.94
C LEU A 52 -5.47 -6.81 -1.26
N GLN A 53 -5.51 -5.59 -0.73
CA GLN A 53 -4.40 -5.00 0.02
C GLN A 53 -4.05 -5.82 1.26
N ILE A 54 -5.05 -6.28 2.02
CA ILE A 54 -4.85 -7.13 3.21
C ILE A 54 -4.21 -8.46 2.82
N ILE A 55 -4.67 -9.10 1.73
CA ILE A 55 -4.11 -10.36 1.25
C ILE A 55 -2.62 -10.20 0.90
N ILE A 56 -2.27 -9.13 0.17
CA ILE A 56 -0.88 -8.85 -0.22
C ILE A 56 -0.04 -8.48 1.00
N PHE A 57 -0.60 -7.74 1.96
CA PHE A 57 0.06 -7.38 3.22
C PHE A 57 0.47 -8.62 4.02
N ILE A 58 -0.45 -9.59 4.14
CA ILE A 58 -0.15 -10.87 4.80
C ILE A 58 0.99 -11.60 4.08
N LYS A 59 1.00 -11.58 2.73
CA LYS A 59 2.09 -12.18 1.94
C LYS A 59 3.44 -11.47 2.15
N ASP A 60 3.49 -10.14 2.17
CA ASP A 60 4.73 -9.39 2.46
C ASP A 60 5.27 -9.73 3.85
N ARG A 61 4.40 -9.80 4.86
CA ARG A 61 4.82 -10.15 6.22
C ARG A 61 5.35 -11.57 6.34
N LYS A 62 4.73 -12.55 5.67
CA LYS A 62 5.25 -13.92 5.59
C LYS A 62 6.64 -13.94 4.94
N PHE A 63 6.79 -13.25 3.81
CA PHE A 63 8.07 -13.13 3.12
C PHE A 63 9.17 -12.52 4.01
N LEU A 64 8.87 -11.45 4.75
CA LEU A 64 9.84 -10.85 5.68
C LEU A 64 10.27 -11.83 6.77
N LYS A 65 9.33 -12.60 7.33
CA LYS A 65 9.63 -13.62 8.34
C LYS A 65 10.49 -14.75 7.78
N GLU A 66 10.18 -15.23 6.57
CA GLU A 66 10.97 -16.27 5.88
C GLU A 66 12.40 -15.81 5.59
N LYS A 67 12.60 -14.51 5.36
CA LYS A 67 13.93 -13.90 5.16
C LYS A 67 14.63 -13.50 6.46
N HIS A 68 14.07 -13.84 7.62
CA HIS A 68 14.57 -13.42 8.93
C HIS A 68 14.79 -11.89 9.03
N ALA A 69 14.00 -11.12 8.28
CA ALA A 69 14.05 -9.67 8.24
C ALA A 69 13.14 -9.06 9.32
N PHE A 70 13.36 -7.78 9.64
CA PHE A 70 12.46 -7.05 10.53
C PHE A 70 11.06 -6.99 9.90
N CYS A 71 10.08 -7.57 10.60
CA CYS A 71 8.68 -7.57 10.22
C CYS A 71 7.88 -6.69 11.19
N PRO A 72 7.34 -5.55 10.75
CA PRO A 72 6.53 -4.72 11.64
C PRO A 72 5.27 -5.46 12.14
N ALA A 73 4.75 -4.98 13.26
CA ALA A 73 3.49 -5.43 13.84
C ALA A 73 2.31 -5.18 12.88
N TRP A 74 1.24 -5.96 13.01
CA TRP A 74 0.16 -5.99 12.02
C TRP A 74 -0.76 -4.77 12.10
N GLU A 75 -0.85 -4.18 13.29
CA GLU A 75 -1.66 -3.01 13.63
C GLU A 75 -1.28 -1.80 12.78
N TRP A 76 -0.01 -1.73 12.34
CA TRP A 76 0.48 -0.69 11.44
C TRP A 76 -0.13 -0.76 10.03
N PHE A 77 -0.93 -1.77 9.71
CA PHE A 77 -1.73 -1.78 8.48
C PHE A 77 -2.71 -0.59 8.42
N ILE A 78 -3.32 -0.24 9.56
CA ILE A 78 -4.30 0.87 9.64
C ILE A 78 -3.64 2.19 9.25
N LEU A 79 -2.39 2.40 9.68
CA LEU A 79 -1.56 3.54 9.32
C LEU A 79 -0.43 3.08 8.41
N PHE A 80 -0.82 2.61 7.22
CA PHE A 80 0.07 1.91 6.29
C PHE A 80 1.42 2.60 6.01
N PRO A 81 1.52 3.94 5.86
CA PRO A 81 2.81 4.60 5.69
C PRO A 81 3.79 4.35 6.85
N VAL A 82 3.29 4.19 8.09
CA VAL A 82 4.13 3.86 9.25
C VAL A 82 4.63 2.42 9.18
N TYR A 83 3.81 1.48 8.69
CA TYR A 83 4.28 0.12 8.40
C TYR A 83 5.48 0.15 7.44
N VAL A 84 5.35 0.91 6.34
CA VAL A 84 6.39 1.03 5.31
C VAL A 84 7.65 1.68 5.89
N TYR A 85 7.51 2.77 6.64
CA TYR A 85 8.63 3.44 7.29
C TYR A 85 9.40 2.49 8.22
N LYS A 86 8.70 1.80 9.13
CA LYS A 86 9.32 0.85 10.07
C LYS A 86 10.01 -0.29 9.34
N ARG A 87 9.37 -0.84 8.30
CA ARG A 87 9.96 -1.90 7.48
C ARG A 87 11.25 -1.43 6.80
N GLN A 88 11.22 -0.28 6.16
CA GLN A 88 12.39 0.21 5.40
C GLN A 88 13.53 0.64 6.32
N ARG A 89 13.23 1.39 7.38
CA ARG A 89 14.25 1.90 8.29
C ARG A 89 14.98 0.78 9.04
N ASN A 90 14.25 -0.19 9.57
CA ASN A 90 14.83 -1.28 10.37
C ASN A 90 15.49 -2.38 9.51
N ASN A 91 15.18 -2.44 8.22
CA ASN A 91 15.88 -3.31 7.26
C ASN A 91 16.93 -2.55 6.44
N PHE A 92 17.32 -1.33 6.85
CA PHE A 92 18.36 -0.53 6.19
C PHE A 92 18.10 -0.24 4.69
N LEU A 93 16.83 -0.11 4.30
CA LEU A 93 16.40 0.22 2.93
C LEU A 93 16.24 1.74 2.75
N ASN A 94 16.35 2.20 1.51
CA ASN A 94 16.02 3.58 1.13
C ASN A 94 14.52 3.88 1.37
N LEU A 95 14.19 5.07 1.88
CA LEU A 95 12.83 5.51 2.20
C LEU A 95 11.94 5.91 1.00
N ASN A 96 12.37 5.69 -0.25
CA ASN A 96 11.58 6.04 -1.44
C ASN A 96 10.14 5.49 -1.39
N TYR A 97 9.96 4.21 -1.02
CA TYR A 97 8.61 3.63 -0.94
C TYR A 97 7.78 4.17 0.22
N PHE A 98 8.41 4.63 1.31
CA PHE A 98 7.72 5.36 2.37
C PHE A 98 7.08 6.63 1.82
N TYR A 99 7.84 7.48 1.12
CA TYR A 99 7.30 8.72 0.55
C TYR A 99 6.20 8.46 -0.47
N ILE A 100 6.37 7.44 -1.32
CA ILE A 100 5.32 7.02 -2.27
C ILE A 100 4.06 6.60 -1.51
N SER A 101 4.20 5.75 -0.49
CA SER A 101 3.06 5.27 0.29
C SER A 101 2.33 6.39 1.04
N LEU A 102 3.07 7.40 1.53
CA LEU A 102 2.53 8.54 2.23
C LEU A 102 1.68 9.41 1.30
N ILE A 103 2.21 9.74 0.12
CA ILE A 103 1.49 10.52 -0.89
C ILE A 103 0.21 9.78 -1.30
N LEU A 104 0.31 8.49 -1.61
CA LEU A 104 -0.85 7.70 -2.04
C LEU A 104 -1.90 7.56 -0.94
N PHE A 105 -1.48 7.44 0.33
CA PHE A 105 -2.38 7.41 1.48
C PHE A 105 -3.18 8.72 1.58
N ILE A 106 -2.51 9.87 1.44
CA ILE A 106 -3.16 11.19 1.44
C ILE A 106 -4.11 11.34 0.24
N CYS A 107 -3.68 10.99 -0.97
CA CYS A 107 -4.53 11.04 -2.16
C CYS A 107 -5.80 10.20 -2.02
N ASN A 108 -5.68 9.00 -1.42
CA ASN A 108 -6.83 8.14 -1.17
C ASN A 108 -7.80 8.75 -0.14
N ALA A 109 -7.29 9.34 0.94
CA ALA A 109 -8.14 10.04 1.91
C ALA A 109 -8.90 11.22 1.29
N VAL A 110 -8.23 12.00 0.42
CA VAL A 110 -8.82 13.14 -0.29
C VAL A 110 -9.90 12.69 -1.27
N ILE A 111 -9.63 11.67 -2.11
CA ILE A 111 -10.61 11.24 -3.11
C ILE A 111 -11.86 10.64 -2.48
N THR A 112 -11.72 9.85 -1.41
CA THR A 112 -12.88 9.28 -0.71
C THR A 112 -13.76 10.39 -0.11
N THR A 113 -13.15 11.45 0.39
CA THR A 113 -13.89 12.62 0.91
C THR A 113 -14.60 13.37 -0.21
N TYR A 114 -13.93 13.59 -1.34
CA TYR A 114 -14.51 14.24 -2.52
C TYR A 114 -15.71 13.46 -3.08
N LEU A 115 -15.55 12.15 -3.27
CA LEU A 115 -16.59 11.28 -3.82
C LEU A 115 -17.83 11.15 -2.95
N LYS A 116 -17.69 11.33 -1.63
CA LYS A 116 -18.84 11.35 -0.70
C LYS A 116 -19.70 12.61 -0.85
N ASN A 117 -19.12 13.70 -1.35
CA ASN A 117 -19.77 15.00 -1.47
C ASN A 117 -20.27 15.29 -2.91
N LEU A 118 -20.06 14.35 -3.85
CA LEU A 118 -20.63 14.34 -5.19
C LEU A 118 -22.04 13.73 -5.15
#